data_AF-A0A1F9YT46-F1
#
_entry.id   AF-A0A1F9YT46-F1
#
_cell.length_a   1.000
_cell.length_b   1.000
_cell.length_c   1.000
_cell.angle_alpha   90.00
_cell.angle_beta   90.00
_cell.angle_gamma   90.00
#
_symmetry.space_group_name_H-M   'P 1'
#
loop_
_entity.id
_entity.type
_entity.pdbx_description
1 polymer ?
#
loop_
_entity_poly.entity_id
_entity_poly.type
_entity_poly.pdbx_seq_one_letter_code
_entity_poly.pdbx_strand_id
1 'polypeptide(L)'
;MENGKIRISKKIGEPLGLVDGSEVFSSMFKYEIDGKSSFEIVLSPFGPENYREIAYVTFQVRDEPGALAQAAQFLKTRNVDILNSETVSSVPNIMMVWEMLVDLSFFGDSLSLKKEFDDAKGAKDSGLSMVDCLCVEASDIATRYSRGAAYENDKIKTKALRKTEKKASLIKDGQFELPQAYINFLGKSSAPIVLIGEPDSWILSIAFLNDDARLMRLCVDIPDRPGAIFEVMKVLGEEDLNVIAGYTNVLVYYERMTCEVVIDVRAASVKGKADLEEVLKKRIGALGPQFCLASVESIRL
;
A
#
# COMPACT_ATOMS: atom_id res chain seq x y z
N MET A 1 7.52 16.52 -1.13
CA MET A 1 8.90 16.44 -1.68
C MET A 1 9.50 17.83 -1.60
N GLU A 2 10.73 17.96 -1.13
CA GLU A 2 11.42 19.25 -1.00
C GLU A 2 12.87 19.09 -1.46
N ASN A 3 13.33 19.96 -2.37
CA ASN A 3 14.70 19.97 -2.89
C ASN A 3 15.19 18.61 -3.41
N GLY A 4 14.31 17.87 -4.11
CA GLY A 4 14.60 16.56 -4.67
C GLY A 4 14.61 15.44 -3.64
N LYS A 5 14.19 15.69 -2.39
CA LYS A 5 14.17 14.70 -1.31
C LYS A 5 12.76 14.41 -0.83
N ILE A 6 12.53 13.16 -0.47
CA ILE A 6 11.27 12.67 0.07
C ILE A 6 11.52 12.11 1.45
N ARG A 7 10.87 12.72 2.46
CA ARG A 7 10.86 12.20 3.81
C ARG A 7 9.86 11.04 3.89
N ILE A 8 10.36 9.87 4.27
CA ILE A 8 9.57 8.67 4.53
C ILE A 8 9.37 8.60 6.05
N SER A 9 8.13 8.71 6.51
CA SER A 9 7.84 8.63 7.95
C SER A 9 8.06 7.21 8.47
N LYS A 10 8.44 7.05 9.73
CA LYS A 10 8.57 5.73 10.35
C LYS A 10 7.30 4.89 10.26
N LYS A 11 6.14 5.54 10.43
CA LYS A 11 4.82 4.90 10.37
C LYS A 11 4.55 4.16 9.06
N ILE A 12 5.09 4.66 7.94
CA ILE A 12 4.94 4.01 6.63
C ILE A 12 6.19 3.24 6.21
N GLY A 13 7.37 3.70 6.61
CA GLY A 13 8.65 3.13 6.18
C GLY A 13 9.02 1.83 6.90
N GLU A 14 8.81 1.75 8.23
CA GLU A 14 9.22 0.58 9.01
C GLU A 14 8.50 -0.72 8.57
N PRO A 15 7.17 -0.73 8.36
CA PRO A 15 6.48 -1.93 7.86
C PRO A 15 6.97 -2.40 6.48
N LEU A 16 7.46 -1.46 5.65
CA LEU A 16 7.92 -1.72 4.30
C LEU A 16 9.43 -2.04 4.23
N GLY A 17 10.13 -2.06 5.37
CA GLY A 17 11.60 -2.20 5.40
C GLY A 17 12.36 -1.00 4.81
N LEU A 18 11.70 0.16 4.70
CA LEU A 18 12.27 1.39 4.15
C LEU A 18 12.86 2.26 5.28
N VAL A 19 13.92 1.75 5.90
CA VAL A 19 14.60 2.36 7.05
C VAL A 19 15.99 2.87 6.68
N ASP A 20 16.62 3.65 7.56
CA ASP A 20 17.97 4.16 7.35
C ASP A 20 18.98 3.03 7.11
N GLY A 21 19.78 3.18 6.04
CA GLY A 21 20.73 2.16 5.59
C GLY A 21 20.16 1.18 4.57
N SER A 22 18.85 1.21 4.29
CA SER A 22 18.23 0.33 3.30
C SER A 22 18.61 0.76 1.88
N GLU A 23 19.01 -0.21 1.07
CA GLU A 23 19.16 -0.06 -0.37
C GLU A 23 17.80 -0.27 -1.04
N VAL A 24 17.38 0.72 -1.84
CA VAL A 24 16.05 0.73 -2.46
C VAL A 24 16.14 0.97 -3.95
N PHE A 25 15.30 0.26 -4.70
CA PHE A 25 15.17 0.40 -6.13
C PHE A 25 13.94 1.23 -6.44
N SER A 26 14.04 2.07 -7.46
CA SER A 26 12.93 2.92 -7.87
C SER A 26 12.63 2.81 -9.36
N SER A 27 11.34 2.88 -9.69
CA SER A 27 10.83 3.06 -11.05
C SER A 27 9.89 4.26 -11.09
N MET A 28 9.95 5.04 -12.16
CA MET A 28 9.10 6.22 -12.35
C MET A 28 8.15 6.03 -13.53
N PHE A 29 6.89 6.32 -13.29
CA PHE A 29 5.80 6.22 -14.26
C PHE A 29 5.14 7.56 -14.50
N LYS A 30 4.66 7.77 -15.72
CA LYS A 30 3.72 8.83 -16.09
C LYS A 30 2.38 8.21 -16.45
N TYR A 31 1.32 8.74 -15.89
CA TYR A 31 -0.07 8.40 -16.22
C TYR A 31 -0.70 9.55 -16.99
N GLU A 32 -1.48 9.22 -18.03
CA GLU A 32 -2.22 10.19 -18.84
C GLU A 32 -3.66 9.70 -19.07
N ILE A 33 -4.64 10.57 -18.84
CA ILE A 33 -6.06 10.33 -19.13
C ILE A 33 -6.76 11.66 -19.36
N ASP A 34 -7.55 11.79 -20.43
CA ASP A 34 -8.38 12.97 -20.74
C ASP A 34 -7.64 14.32 -20.63
N GLY A 35 -6.41 14.38 -21.13
CA GLY A 35 -5.56 15.58 -21.07
C GLY A 35 -4.94 15.88 -19.70
N LYS A 36 -5.26 15.11 -18.67
CA LYS A 36 -4.63 15.15 -17.35
C LYS A 36 -3.42 14.22 -17.34
N SER A 37 -2.40 14.59 -16.56
CA SER A 37 -1.27 13.70 -16.30
C SER A 37 -0.75 13.81 -14.89
N SER A 38 -0.23 12.71 -14.35
CA SER A 38 0.51 12.70 -13.08
C SER A 38 1.66 11.71 -13.16
N PHE A 39 2.49 11.73 -12.12
CA PHE A 39 3.63 10.84 -11.96
C PHE A 39 3.49 10.00 -10.69
N GLU A 40 4.10 8.83 -10.72
CA GLU A 40 4.34 7.98 -9.57
C GLU A 40 5.80 7.54 -9.56
N ILE A 41 6.36 7.42 -8.36
CA ILE A 41 7.59 6.67 -8.14
C ILE A 41 7.23 5.45 -7.27
N VAL A 42 7.53 4.26 -7.78
CA VAL A 42 7.44 3.00 -7.03
C VAL A 42 8.80 2.75 -6.39
N LEU A 43 8.82 2.47 -5.09
CA LEU A 43 10.01 2.23 -4.27
C LEU A 43 9.86 0.92 -3.49
N SER A 44 10.90 0.09 -3.48
CA SER A 44 10.97 -1.15 -2.69
C SER A 44 12.43 -1.58 -2.50
N PRO A 45 12.76 -2.32 -1.43
CA PRO A 45 14.08 -2.95 -1.28
C PRO A 45 14.34 -4.04 -2.34
N PHE A 46 13.30 -4.55 -3.02
CA PHE A 46 13.43 -5.65 -3.97
C PHE A 46 13.52 -5.15 -5.41
N GLY A 47 14.74 -5.15 -5.96
CA GLY A 47 14.98 -4.73 -7.34
C GLY A 47 14.42 -5.70 -8.38
N PRO A 48 13.87 -5.23 -9.52
CA PRO A 48 13.25 -6.08 -10.53
C PRO A 48 14.25 -6.97 -11.29
N GLU A 49 15.56 -6.71 -11.21
CA GLU A 49 16.60 -7.58 -11.81
C GLU A 49 17.07 -8.67 -10.83
N ASN A 50 16.75 -8.57 -9.54
CA ASN A 50 17.31 -9.43 -8.51
C ASN A 50 16.57 -10.77 -8.36
N TYR A 51 15.30 -10.83 -8.78
CA TYR A 51 14.44 -11.97 -8.49
C TYR A 51 13.59 -12.33 -9.70
N ARG A 52 13.64 -13.61 -10.11
CA ARG A 52 12.89 -14.13 -11.27
C ARG A 52 11.52 -14.66 -10.85
N GLU A 53 11.42 -15.19 -9.65
CA GLU A 53 10.22 -15.81 -9.11
C GLU A 53 10.05 -15.40 -7.64
N ILE A 54 9.34 -14.30 -7.38
CA ILE A 54 8.96 -13.89 -6.03
C ILE A 54 7.54 -14.38 -5.75
N ALA A 55 7.31 -14.94 -4.57
CA ALA A 55 5.99 -15.38 -4.13
C ALA A 55 5.68 -14.91 -2.70
N TYR A 56 4.39 -14.69 -2.44
CA TYR A 56 3.85 -14.63 -1.09
C TYR A 56 3.66 -16.06 -0.60
N VAL A 57 4.20 -16.35 0.58
CA VAL A 57 4.08 -17.65 1.26
C VAL A 57 3.44 -17.42 2.62
N THR A 58 2.42 -18.21 2.92
CA THR A 58 1.75 -18.19 4.22
C THR A 58 1.75 -19.58 4.82
N PHE A 59 2.40 -19.73 5.98
CA PHE A 59 2.29 -20.93 6.80
C PHE A 59 1.27 -20.74 7.92
N GLN A 60 0.43 -21.74 8.13
CA GLN A 60 -0.26 -21.94 9.40
C GLN A 60 0.50 -22.99 10.18
N VAL A 61 1.04 -22.61 11.33
CA VAL A 61 1.82 -23.48 12.21
C VAL A 61 1.20 -23.50 13.60
N ARG A 62 1.54 -24.52 14.38
CA ARG A 62 1.18 -24.56 15.80
C ARG A 62 1.90 -23.46 16.55
N ASP A 63 1.22 -22.82 17.51
CA ASP A 63 1.84 -21.83 18.39
C ASP A 63 2.62 -22.53 19.52
N GLU A 64 3.68 -23.26 19.13
CA GLU A 64 4.50 -24.11 19.98
C GLU A 64 6.00 -23.94 19.65
N PRO A 65 6.91 -24.14 20.63
CA PRO A 65 8.34 -24.08 20.38
C PRO A 65 8.80 -25.02 19.26
N GLY A 66 9.49 -24.47 18.26
CA GLY A 66 10.05 -25.22 17.13
C GLY A 66 9.14 -25.34 15.91
N ALA A 67 7.88 -24.89 15.96
CA ALA A 67 6.97 -24.94 14.81
C ALA A 67 7.46 -24.08 13.64
N LEU A 68 7.89 -22.83 13.91
CA LEU A 68 8.55 -21.98 12.92
C LEU A 68 9.86 -22.58 12.40
N ALA A 69 10.60 -23.29 13.25
CA ALA A 69 11.84 -23.95 12.83
C ALA A 69 11.58 -25.09 11.83
N GLN A 70 10.48 -25.83 11.99
CA GLN A 70 10.05 -26.84 11.01
C GLN A 70 9.68 -26.19 9.66
N ALA A 71 8.88 -25.12 9.68
CA ALA A 71 8.53 -24.39 8.46
C ALA A 71 9.77 -23.78 7.77
N ALA A 72 10.67 -23.16 8.53
CA ALA A 72 11.92 -22.60 8.02
C ALA A 72 12.85 -23.69 7.45
N GLN A 73 12.92 -24.85 8.11
CA GLN A 73 13.72 -25.98 7.64
C GLN A 73 13.17 -26.52 6.30
N PHE A 74 11.85 -26.59 6.14
CA PHE A 74 11.21 -26.99 4.88
C PHE A 74 11.65 -26.10 3.72
N LEU A 75 11.61 -24.77 3.90
CA LEU A 75 12.08 -23.79 2.91
C LEU A 75 13.59 -23.89 2.67
N LYS A 76 14.37 -23.96 3.75
CA LYS A 76 15.85 -24.06 3.70
C LYS A 76 16.31 -25.26 2.89
N THR A 77 15.71 -26.44 3.07
CA THR A 77 16.09 -27.66 2.31
C THR A 77 15.82 -27.55 0.81
N ARG A 78 14.96 -26.61 0.43
CA ARG A 78 14.56 -26.31 -0.95
C ARG A 78 15.31 -25.11 -1.52
N ASN A 79 16.25 -24.55 -0.76
CA ASN A 79 16.99 -23.35 -1.13
C ASN A 79 16.07 -22.16 -1.46
N VAL A 80 14.95 -22.06 -0.75
CA VAL A 80 14.03 -20.91 -0.80
C VAL A 80 14.53 -19.86 0.17
N ASP A 81 14.78 -18.65 -0.33
CA ASP A 81 15.24 -17.53 0.48
C ASP A 81 14.06 -16.70 0.98
N ILE A 82 14.08 -16.33 2.26
CA ILE A 82 13.04 -15.49 2.87
C ILE A 82 13.51 -14.05 2.77
N LEU A 83 12.75 -13.23 2.05
CA LEU A 83 13.09 -11.83 1.79
C LEU A 83 12.63 -10.95 2.95
N ASN A 84 11.32 -10.89 3.17
CA ASN A 84 10.68 -10.23 4.31
C ASN A 84 9.65 -11.19 4.91
N SER A 85 9.37 -11.05 6.21
CA SER A 85 8.32 -11.86 6.84
C SER A 85 7.75 -11.18 8.07
N GLU A 86 6.49 -11.49 8.36
CA GLU A 86 5.82 -11.13 9.60
C GLU A 86 5.13 -12.34 10.21
N THR A 87 5.14 -12.42 11.53
CA THR A 87 4.59 -13.57 12.25
C THR A 87 3.65 -13.08 13.34
N VAL A 88 2.47 -13.69 13.41
CA VAL A 88 1.43 -13.33 14.39
C VAL A 88 0.82 -14.60 14.98
N SER A 89 0.75 -14.69 16.31
CA SER A 89 -0.09 -15.69 16.98
C SER A 89 -1.55 -15.35 16.71
N SER A 90 -2.18 -16.10 15.79
CA SER A 90 -3.58 -15.91 15.39
C SER A 90 -4.54 -16.35 16.49
N VAL A 91 -4.25 -17.50 17.12
CA VAL A 91 -4.91 -17.96 18.35
C VAL A 91 -3.83 -18.38 19.34
N PRO A 92 -3.61 -17.61 20.42
CA PRO A 92 -2.51 -17.86 21.34
C PRO A 92 -2.47 -19.30 21.87
N ASN A 93 -1.30 -19.93 21.83
CA ASN A 93 -1.04 -21.32 22.21
C ASN A 93 -1.79 -22.38 21.38
N ILE A 94 -2.36 -22.00 20.24
CA ILE A 94 -3.05 -22.92 19.32
C ILE A 94 -2.46 -22.79 17.92
N MET A 95 -2.49 -21.60 17.33
CA MET A 95 -2.12 -21.38 15.95
C MET A 95 -1.40 -20.04 15.78
N MET A 96 -0.36 -20.08 14.96
CA MET A 96 0.37 -18.94 14.46
C MET A 96 0.30 -18.91 12.94
N VAL A 97 0.20 -17.69 12.40
CA VAL A 97 0.30 -17.42 10.97
C VAL A 97 1.66 -16.77 10.74
N TRP A 98 2.39 -17.28 9.76
CA TRP A 98 3.66 -16.72 9.31
C TRP A 98 3.55 -16.38 7.83
N GLU A 99 3.51 -15.08 7.54
CA GLU A 99 3.41 -14.51 6.20
C GLU A 99 4.78 -14.00 5.77
N MET A 100 5.14 -14.25 4.52
CA MET A 100 6.45 -13.90 4.00
C MET A 100 6.45 -13.66 2.50
N LEU A 101 7.39 -12.82 2.08
CA LEU A 101 7.85 -12.73 0.71
C LEU A 101 9.08 -13.64 0.56
N VAL A 102 9.08 -14.53 -0.43
CA VAL A 102 10.21 -15.43 -0.70
C VAL A 102 10.72 -15.31 -2.13
N ASP A 103 12.00 -15.63 -2.31
CA ASP A 103 12.60 -15.89 -3.62
C ASP A 103 12.63 -17.39 -3.90
N LEU A 104 11.90 -17.79 -4.95
CA LEU A 104 11.85 -19.15 -5.46
C LEU A 104 12.79 -19.38 -6.66
N SER A 105 13.58 -18.37 -7.07
CA SER A 105 14.41 -18.42 -8.28
C SER A 105 15.38 -19.61 -8.34
N PHE A 106 15.80 -20.13 -7.18
CA PHE A 106 16.69 -21.29 -7.08
C PHE A 106 15.99 -22.62 -6.77
N PHE A 107 14.67 -22.60 -6.58
CA PHE A 107 13.85 -23.76 -6.30
C PHE A 107 13.02 -24.17 -7.52
N GLY A 108 12.25 -23.23 -8.08
CA GLY A 108 11.28 -23.51 -9.14
C GLY A 108 10.21 -22.43 -9.19
N ASP A 109 8.95 -22.84 -9.10
CA ASP A 109 7.78 -21.95 -9.10
C ASP A 109 6.87 -22.19 -7.89
N SER A 110 5.88 -21.30 -7.74
CA SER A 110 4.89 -21.34 -6.65
C SER A 110 4.13 -22.67 -6.58
N LEU A 111 3.79 -23.26 -7.74
CA LEU A 111 3.04 -24.52 -7.83
C LEU A 111 3.88 -25.70 -7.35
N SER A 112 5.17 -25.70 -7.69
CA SER A 112 6.11 -26.74 -7.30
C SER A 112 6.29 -26.77 -5.78
N LEU A 113 6.36 -25.60 -5.14
CA LEU A 113 6.57 -25.52 -3.69
C LEU A 113 5.36 -26.06 -2.94
N LYS A 114 4.17 -25.65 -3.39
CA LYS A 114 2.91 -26.14 -2.84
C LYS A 114 2.77 -27.65 -2.99
N LYS A 115 3.08 -28.18 -4.19
CA LYS A 115 3.03 -29.62 -4.45
C LYS A 115 3.97 -30.40 -3.54
N GLU A 116 5.22 -29.97 -3.40
CA GLU A 116 6.18 -30.65 -2.53
C GLU A 116 5.76 -30.65 -1.06
N PHE A 117 5.11 -29.57 -0.60
CA PHE A 117 4.54 -29.52 0.74
C PHE A 117 3.42 -30.53 0.90
N ASP A 118 2.48 -30.57 -0.05
CA ASP A 118 1.34 -31.48 0.00
C ASP A 118 1.80 -32.96 -0.08
N ASP A 119 2.80 -33.25 -0.90
CA ASP A 119 3.43 -34.58 -0.97
C ASP A 119 4.09 -34.97 0.37
N ALA A 120 4.81 -34.05 1.01
CA ALA A 120 5.42 -34.28 2.33
C ALA A 120 4.36 -34.47 3.44
N LYS A 121 3.25 -33.72 3.40
CA LYS A 121 2.10 -33.92 4.31
C LYS A 121 1.43 -35.26 4.07
N GLY A 122 1.24 -35.66 2.81
CA GLY A 122 0.68 -36.96 2.43
C GLY A 122 1.55 -38.14 2.90
N ALA A 123 2.87 -37.97 2.84
CA ALA A 123 3.86 -38.92 3.36
C ALA A 123 4.01 -38.92 4.89
N LYS A 124 3.31 -38.02 5.60
CA LYS A 124 3.40 -37.82 7.06
C LYS A 124 4.83 -37.52 7.53
N ASP A 125 5.53 -36.64 6.81
CA ASP A 125 6.86 -36.19 7.21
C ASP A 125 6.84 -35.60 8.63
N SER A 126 7.62 -36.19 9.53
CA SER A 126 7.77 -35.74 10.92
C SER A 126 8.33 -34.32 11.03
N GLY A 127 9.09 -33.86 10.03
CA GLY A 127 9.61 -32.50 9.92
C GLY A 127 8.56 -31.43 9.65
N LEU A 128 7.30 -31.82 9.37
CA LEU A 128 6.15 -30.93 9.18
C LEU A 128 4.98 -31.29 10.10
N SER A 129 5.27 -31.95 11.23
CA SER A 129 4.27 -32.36 12.20
C SER A 129 3.57 -31.18 12.90
N MET A 130 4.24 -30.03 12.98
CA MET A 130 3.73 -28.79 13.57
C MET A 130 3.32 -27.73 12.53
N VAL A 131 3.39 -28.06 11.24
CA VAL A 131 3.02 -27.17 10.13
C VAL A 131 1.75 -27.71 9.50
N ASP A 132 0.64 -26.99 9.64
CA ASP A 132 -0.68 -27.49 9.26
C ASP A 132 -1.01 -27.15 7.80
N CYS A 133 -0.67 -25.94 7.36
CA CYS A 133 -1.00 -25.46 6.01
C CYS A 133 0.13 -24.61 5.42
N LEU A 134 0.22 -24.65 4.09
CA LEU A 134 1.02 -23.76 3.25
C LEU A 134 0.13 -23.22 2.13
N CYS A 135 0.06 -21.90 2.00
CA CYS A 135 -0.45 -21.17 0.85
C CYS A 135 0.72 -20.51 0.10
N VAL A 136 0.68 -20.52 -1.23
CA VAL A 136 1.68 -19.86 -2.07
C VAL A 136 0.96 -19.09 -3.17
N GLU A 137 1.20 -17.79 -3.25
CA GLU A 137 0.60 -16.88 -4.22
C GLU A 137 1.70 -16.13 -4.97
N ALA A 138 1.53 -15.91 -6.26
CA ALA A 138 2.51 -15.17 -7.06
C ALA A 138 2.56 -13.70 -6.58
N SER A 139 3.77 -13.14 -6.44
CA SER A 139 3.91 -11.73 -6.10
C SER A 139 3.62 -10.83 -7.31
N ASP A 140 2.98 -9.70 -7.05
CA ASP A 140 2.70 -8.66 -8.04
C ASP A 140 3.81 -7.60 -8.15
N ILE A 141 4.87 -7.70 -7.33
CA ILE A 141 5.95 -6.71 -7.24
C ILE A 141 6.61 -6.42 -8.60
N ALA A 142 6.87 -7.46 -9.39
CA ALA A 142 7.46 -7.32 -10.72
C ALA A 142 6.52 -6.59 -11.69
N THR A 143 5.22 -6.84 -11.59
CA THR A 143 4.18 -6.14 -12.36
C THR A 143 4.15 -4.67 -11.97
N ARG A 144 4.16 -4.35 -10.66
CA ARG A 144 4.19 -2.97 -10.16
C ARG A 144 5.42 -2.21 -10.65
N TYR A 145 6.61 -2.83 -10.63
CA TYR A 145 7.87 -2.23 -11.10
C TYR A 145 7.96 -2.01 -12.61
N SER A 146 7.24 -2.81 -13.40
CA SER A 146 7.35 -2.80 -14.87
C SER A 146 6.18 -2.07 -15.55
N ARG A 147 4.99 -2.07 -14.92
CA ARG A 147 3.75 -1.58 -15.52
C ARG A 147 3.05 -0.50 -14.70
N GLY A 148 3.47 -0.20 -13.48
CA GLY A 148 2.86 0.84 -12.65
C GLY A 148 1.51 0.44 -12.08
N ALA A 149 0.82 1.37 -11.40
CA ALA A 149 -0.38 1.10 -10.60
C ALA A 149 -1.64 0.92 -11.46
N ALA A 150 -1.68 1.57 -12.62
CA ALA A 150 -2.85 1.58 -13.50
C ALA A 150 -2.78 0.51 -14.62
N TYR A 151 -2.02 -0.57 -14.43
CA TYR A 151 -1.69 -1.51 -15.51
C TYR A 151 -2.88 -2.29 -16.08
N GLU A 152 -3.97 -2.40 -15.33
CA GLU A 152 -5.22 -3.08 -15.73
C GLU A 152 -6.25 -2.11 -16.34
N ASN A 153 -5.99 -0.80 -16.31
CA ASN A 153 -6.95 0.19 -16.78
C ASN A 153 -6.57 0.70 -18.18
N ASP A 154 -7.20 0.13 -19.20
CA ASP A 154 -6.96 0.46 -20.61
C ASP A 154 -7.24 1.92 -20.98
N LYS A 155 -8.00 2.65 -20.16
CA LYS A 155 -8.27 4.09 -20.38
C LYS A 155 -7.13 4.98 -19.89
N ILE A 156 -6.27 4.48 -19.00
CA ILE A 156 -5.13 5.22 -18.46
C ILE A 156 -3.89 4.80 -19.23
N LYS A 157 -3.36 5.74 -20.02
CA LYS A 157 -2.11 5.52 -20.72
C LYS A 157 -0.95 5.60 -19.72
N THR A 158 -0.27 4.47 -19.54
CA THR A 158 0.88 4.36 -18.64
C THR A 158 2.18 4.34 -19.43
N LYS A 159 3.12 5.21 -19.07
CA LYS A 159 4.46 5.27 -19.64
C LYS A 159 5.52 5.12 -18.55
N ALA A 160 6.26 4.02 -18.58
CA ALA A 160 7.49 3.89 -17.80
C ALA A 160 8.52 4.89 -18.35
N LEU A 161 8.92 5.87 -17.53
CA LEU A 161 9.90 6.90 -17.93
C LEU A 161 11.32 6.42 -17.74
N ARG A 162 11.52 5.54 -16.77
CA ARG A 162 12.77 4.82 -16.59
C ARG A 162 12.44 3.43 -16.04
N LYS A 163 12.81 2.41 -16.80
CA LYS A 163 12.88 1.05 -16.29
C LYS A 163 14.06 0.99 -15.33
N THR A 164 13.80 1.29 -14.06
CA THR A 164 14.70 1.04 -12.92
C THR A 164 16.00 1.85 -12.91
N GLU A 165 16.30 2.51 -11.80
CA GLU A 165 17.70 2.83 -11.51
C GLU A 165 18.45 1.50 -11.28
N LYS A 166 19.42 1.18 -12.14
CA LYS A 166 20.24 -0.04 -11.99
C LYS A 166 21.05 -0.06 -10.70
N LYS A 167 21.28 1.12 -10.13
CA LYS A 167 21.95 1.29 -8.84
C LYS A 167 20.89 1.58 -7.79
N ALA A 168 20.85 0.77 -6.75
CA ALA A 168 20.03 1.07 -5.58
C ALA A 168 20.42 2.43 -4.99
N SER A 169 19.42 3.15 -4.49
CA SER A 169 19.61 4.36 -3.71
C SER A 169 19.59 4.01 -2.23
N LEU A 170 20.31 4.78 -1.42
CA LEU A 170 20.32 4.58 0.02
C LEU A 170 19.28 5.47 0.69
N ILE A 171 18.45 4.92 1.59
CA ILE A 171 17.68 5.73 2.52
C ILE A 171 18.62 6.24 3.62
N LYS A 172 18.60 7.55 3.85
CA LYS A 172 19.43 8.20 4.86
C LYS A 172 18.65 9.29 5.58
N ASP A 173 18.72 9.31 6.91
CA ASP A 173 18.04 10.26 7.80
C ASP A 173 16.51 10.32 7.55
N GLY A 174 15.90 9.17 7.24
CA GLY A 174 14.51 8.99 6.86
C GLY A 174 14.15 9.61 5.51
N GLN A 175 15.14 9.83 4.63
CA GLN A 175 14.96 10.47 3.34
C GLN A 175 15.42 9.60 2.18
N PHE A 176 14.61 9.60 1.12
CA PHE A 176 14.96 9.13 -0.20
C PHE A 176 15.29 10.32 -1.10
N GLU A 177 16.50 10.36 -1.65
CA GLU A 177 16.93 11.37 -2.60
C GLU A 177 16.60 10.92 -4.02
N LEU A 178 15.84 11.75 -4.75
CA LEU A 178 15.45 11.42 -6.12
C LEU A 178 16.66 11.46 -7.04
N PRO A 179 16.80 10.45 -7.91
CA PRO A 179 17.75 10.55 -9.01
C PRO A 179 17.51 11.81 -9.86
N GLN A 180 18.60 12.45 -10.31
CA GLN A 180 18.53 13.69 -11.09
C GLN A 180 17.63 13.57 -12.34
N ALA A 181 17.62 12.39 -12.97
CA ALA A 181 16.74 12.13 -14.11
C ALA A 181 15.25 12.26 -13.76
N TYR A 182 14.83 11.84 -12.56
CA TYR A 182 13.45 11.98 -12.12
C TYR A 182 13.10 13.45 -11.91
N ILE A 183 14.00 14.22 -11.30
CA ILE A 183 13.83 15.68 -11.17
C ILE A 183 13.67 16.34 -12.54
N ASN A 184 14.47 15.92 -13.53
CA ASN A 184 14.38 16.43 -14.89
C ASN A 184 13.03 16.08 -15.56
N PHE A 185 12.49 14.88 -15.33
CA PHE A 185 11.16 14.48 -15.83
C PHE A 185 10.02 15.24 -15.15
N LEU A 186 10.13 15.46 -13.83
CA LEU A 186 9.18 16.25 -13.07
C LEU A 186 9.23 17.74 -13.45
N GLY A 187 10.38 18.22 -13.90
CA GLY A 187 10.64 19.64 -14.18
C GLY A 187 10.69 20.52 -12.93
N LYS A 188 10.71 19.92 -11.74
CA LYS A 188 10.68 20.60 -10.43
C LYS A 188 11.34 19.76 -9.35
N SER A 189 11.93 20.44 -8.37
CA SER A 189 12.58 19.82 -7.20
C SER A 189 11.72 19.83 -5.94
N SER A 190 10.59 20.53 -5.93
CA SER A 190 9.63 20.53 -4.82
C SER A 190 8.22 20.34 -5.36
N ALA A 191 7.43 19.50 -4.69
CA ALA A 191 6.04 19.22 -5.05
C ALA A 191 5.30 18.57 -3.87
N PRO A 192 3.98 18.79 -3.76
CA PRO A 192 3.13 18.02 -2.85
C PRO A 192 3.03 16.57 -3.34
N ILE A 193 3.11 15.63 -2.40
CA ILE A 193 3.11 14.19 -2.68
C ILE A 193 2.18 13.46 -1.69
N VAL A 194 1.73 12.28 -2.07
CA VAL A 194 1.11 11.30 -1.20
C VAL A 194 1.99 10.06 -1.17
N LEU A 195 2.21 9.54 0.03
CA LEU A 195 2.89 8.27 0.25
C LEU A 195 1.82 7.19 0.47
N ILE A 196 1.82 6.17 -0.39
CA ILE A 196 0.87 5.07 -0.40
C ILE A 196 1.66 3.80 -0.13
N GLY A 197 1.47 3.23 1.06
CA GLY A 197 2.10 1.96 1.41
C GLY A 197 1.24 0.81 0.91
N GLU A 198 1.87 -0.16 0.29
CA GLU A 198 1.29 -1.46 -0.09
C GLU A 198 2.00 -2.51 0.79
N PRO A 199 1.58 -2.71 2.06
CA PRO A 199 2.29 -3.56 3.02
C PRO A 199 2.44 -5.00 2.53
N ASP A 200 1.35 -5.53 1.97
CA ASP A 200 1.29 -6.89 1.42
C ASP A 200 2.33 -7.12 0.33
N SER A 201 2.72 -6.06 -0.40
CA SER A 201 3.71 -6.13 -1.48
C SER A 201 5.05 -5.49 -1.14
N TRP A 202 5.26 -5.03 0.09
CA TRP A 202 6.43 -4.26 0.54
C TRP A 202 6.86 -3.15 -0.45
N ILE A 203 5.86 -2.46 -1.00
CA ILE A 203 6.02 -1.35 -1.95
C ILE A 203 5.58 -0.04 -1.29
N LEU A 204 6.34 1.02 -1.58
CA LEU A 204 5.92 2.40 -1.36
C LEU A 204 5.70 3.08 -2.70
N SER A 205 4.46 3.49 -2.95
CA SER A 205 4.10 4.35 -4.06
C SER A 205 4.09 5.81 -3.63
N ILE A 206 4.78 6.63 -4.41
CA ILE A 206 4.89 8.07 -4.22
C ILE A 206 4.13 8.75 -5.35
N ALA A 207 2.89 9.17 -5.08
CA ALA A 207 2.05 9.85 -6.04
C ALA A 207 2.23 11.36 -5.95
N PHE A 208 2.34 12.04 -7.09
CA PHE A 208 2.47 13.49 -7.13
C PHE A 208 1.09 14.16 -7.21
N LEU A 209 0.86 15.13 -6.32
CA LEU A 209 -0.31 15.97 -6.35
C LEU A 209 -0.06 17.18 -7.26
N ASN A 210 -1.14 17.89 -7.58
CA ASN A 210 -1.04 19.17 -8.27
C ASN A 210 -0.41 20.22 -7.35
N ASP A 211 0.37 21.14 -7.93
CA ASP A 211 1.15 22.12 -7.14
C ASP A 211 0.28 23.10 -6.35
N ASP A 212 -0.94 23.32 -6.82
CA ASP A 212 -1.92 24.19 -6.17
C ASP A 212 -2.85 23.43 -5.21
N ALA A 213 -2.59 22.13 -4.93
CA ALA A 213 -3.44 21.27 -4.11
C ALA A 213 -3.79 21.92 -2.77
N ARG A 214 -5.07 21.82 -2.39
CA ARG A 214 -5.58 22.36 -1.12
C ARG A 214 -6.27 21.23 -0.40
N LEU A 215 -5.58 20.61 0.55
CA LEU A 215 -6.08 19.40 1.19
C LEU A 215 -6.77 19.70 2.51
N MET A 216 -7.88 19.00 2.74
CA MET A 216 -8.59 18.98 4.00
C MET A 216 -8.92 17.54 4.40
N ARG A 217 -8.84 17.24 5.70
CA ARG A 217 -9.31 15.99 6.28
C ARG A 217 -10.72 16.21 6.81
N LEU A 218 -11.63 15.32 6.45
CA LEU A 218 -12.99 15.25 6.98
C LEU A 218 -13.17 13.95 7.75
N CYS A 219 -13.89 14.01 8.86
CA CYS A 219 -14.43 12.84 9.53
C CYS A 219 -15.95 12.98 9.59
N VAL A 220 -16.66 11.98 9.10
CA VAL A 220 -18.12 11.92 9.07
C VAL A 220 -18.59 10.68 9.81
N ASP A 221 -19.40 10.87 10.84
CA ASP A 221 -20.16 9.76 11.44
C ASP A 221 -21.33 9.42 10.51
N ILE A 222 -21.46 8.15 10.15
CA ILE A 222 -22.52 7.64 9.27
C ILE A 222 -23.11 6.34 9.85
N PRO A 223 -24.33 5.96 9.46
CA PRO A 223 -24.88 4.66 9.87
C PRO A 223 -24.15 3.50 9.18
N ASP A 224 -23.90 2.42 9.91
CA ASP A 224 -23.35 1.18 9.35
C ASP A 224 -24.44 0.41 8.58
N ARG A 225 -24.67 0.83 7.33
CA ARG A 225 -25.66 0.22 6.44
C ARG A 225 -25.33 0.44 4.96
N PRO A 226 -25.86 -0.39 4.05
CA PRO A 226 -25.72 -0.19 2.61
C PRO A 226 -26.14 1.23 2.18
N GLY A 227 -25.31 1.85 1.33
CA GLY A 227 -25.56 3.17 0.76
C GLY A 227 -25.08 4.36 1.59
N ALA A 228 -24.72 4.19 2.87
CA ALA A 228 -24.30 5.32 3.71
C ALA A 228 -23.07 6.06 3.18
N ILE A 229 -22.04 5.32 2.73
CA ILE A 229 -20.86 5.90 2.08
C ILE A 229 -21.25 6.59 0.77
N PHE A 230 -22.13 5.99 -0.03
CA PHE A 230 -22.59 6.57 -1.29
C PHE A 230 -23.20 7.96 -1.08
N GLU A 231 -24.06 8.13 -0.07
CA GLU A 231 -24.69 9.42 0.21
C GLU A 231 -23.66 10.50 0.57
N VAL A 232 -22.65 10.16 1.38
CA VAL A 232 -21.57 11.11 1.70
C VAL A 232 -20.73 11.44 0.46
N MET A 233 -20.30 10.43 -0.29
CA MET A 233 -19.48 10.64 -1.50
C MET A 233 -20.25 11.44 -2.57
N LYS A 234 -21.56 11.24 -2.67
CA LYS A 234 -22.43 12.02 -3.53
C LYS A 234 -22.46 13.49 -3.12
N VAL A 235 -22.62 13.79 -1.82
CA VAL A 235 -22.54 15.17 -1.33
C VAL A 235 -21.19 15.78 -1.65
N LEU A 236 -20.08 15.08 -1.40
CA LEU A 236 -18.74 15.60 -1.72
C LEU A 236 -18.58 15.87 -3.23
N GLY A 237 -19.07 14.96 -4.08
CA GLY A 237 -19.05 15.14 -5.54
C GLY A 237 -19.91 16.31 -6.02
N GLU A 238 -21.09 16.53 -5.44
CA GLU A 238 -21.95 17.68 -5.75
C GLU A 238 -21.34 19.03 -5.32
N GLU A 239 -20.40 19.02 -4.37
CA GLU A 239 -19.62 20.20 -3.95
C GLU A 239 -18.28 20.34 -4.69
N ASP A 240 -18.06 19.57 -5.77
CA ASP A 240 -16.82 19.52 -6.55
C ASP A 240 -15.56 19.20 -5.71
N LEU A 241 -15.72 18.33 -4.69
CA LEU A 241 -14.64 17.90 -3.80
C LEU A 241 -14.08 16.57 -4.27
N ASN A 242 -12.81 16.58 -4.69
CA ASN A 242 -12.13 15.36 -5.12
C ASN A 242 -11.57 14.60 -3.90
N VAL A 243 -11.96 13.35 -3.71
CA VAL A 243 -11.43 12.49 -2.64
C VAL A 243 -10.09 11.90 -3.10
N ILE A 244 -9.05 12.11 -2.29
CA ILE A 244 -7.67 11.65 -2.55
C ILE A 244 -7.38 10.33 -1.84
N ALA A 245 -7.87 10.21 -0.60
CA ALA A 245 -7.75 9.01 0.21
C ALA A 245 -8.93 8.92 1.17
N GLY A 246 -9.27 7.72 1.61
CA GLY A 246 -10.28 7.53 2.63
C GLY A 246 -10.23 6.15 3.25
N TYR A 247 -10.79 6.05 4.45
CA TYR A 247 -10.99 4.79 5.15
C TYR A 247 -12.24 4.90 6.02
N THR A 248 -12.77 3.75 6.42
CA THR A 248 -13.97 3.66 7.25
C THR A 248 -13.73 2.71 8.40
N ASN A 249 -14.27 3.04 9.58
CA ASN A 249 -14.20 2.17 10.75
C ASN A 249 -15.61 1.92 11.30
N VAL A 250 -16.02 0.65 11.39
CA VAL A 250 -17.24 0.29 12.11
C VAL A 250 -17.01 0.50 13.60
N LEU A 251 -17.81 1.35 14.22
CA LEU A 251 -17.74 1.64 15.66
C LEU A 251 -18.70 0.76 16.44
N VAL A 252 -19.91 0.56 15.90
CA VAL A 252 -20.94 -0.33 16.45
C VAL A 252 -21.58 -1.03 15.27
N TYR A 253 -21.45 -2.35 15.24
CA TYR A 253 -21.92 -3.18 14.13
C TYR A 253 -23.42 -2.99 13.88
N TYR A 254 -23.79 -2.76 12.62
CA TYR A 254 -25.15 -2.43 12.16
C TYR A 254 -25.74 -1.11 12.67
N GLU A 255 -24.96 -0.27 13.34
CA GLU A 255 -25.46 0.98 13.88
C GLU A 255 -24.64 2.19 13.42
N ARG A 256 -23.31 2.17 13.63
CA ARG A 256 -22.47 3.37 13.48
C ARG A 256 -21.09 3.04 12.95
N MET A 257 -20.62 3.89 12.04
CA MET A 257 -19.27 3.86 11.50
C MET A 257 -18.74 5.29 11.29
N THR A 258 -17.42 5.44 11.22
CA THR A 258 -16.80 6.67 10.73
C THR A 258 -16.39 6.52 9.28
N CYS A 259 -16.50 7.60 8.52
CA CYS A 259 -15.93 7.76 7.20
C CYS A 259 -14.95 8.93 7.25
N GLU A 260 -13.66 8.61 7.16
CA GLU A 260 -12.59 9.59 7.16
C GLU A 260 -12.01 9.72 5.76
N VAL A 261 -11.94 10.95 5.26
CA VAL A 261 -11.45 11.23 3.91
C VAL A 261 -10.48 12.40 3.91
N VAL A 262 -9.51 12.34 3.01
CA VAL A 262 -8.70 13.49 2.60
C VAL A 262 -9.22 13.95 1.26
N ILE A 263 -9.65 15.21 1.19
CA ILE A 263 -10.21 15.83 0.00
C ILE A 263 -9.32 16.95 -0.50
N ASP A 264 -9.37 17.18 -1.81
CA ASP A 264 -8.78 18.32 -2.49
C ASP A 264 -9.87 19.34 -2.85
N VAL A 265 -9.81 20.51 -2.21
CA VAL A 265 -10.86 21.55 -2.26
C VAL A 265 -10.59 22.61 -3.33
N ARG A 266 -9.64 22.40 -4.24
CA ARG A 266 -9.31 23.39 -5.29
C ARG A 266 -10.51 23.77 -6.15
N ALA A 267 -11.29 22.78 -6.58
CA ALA A 267 -12.43 22.95 -7.44
C ALA A 267 -13.70 23.40 -6.68
N ALA A 268 -13.70 23.32 -5.35
CA ALA A 268 -14.82 23.74 -4.52
C ALA A 268 -15.24 25.18 -4.86
N SER A 269 -16.56 25.37 -4.98
CA SER A 269 -17.17 26.69 -5.20
C SER A 269 -16.87 27.65 -4.03
N VAL A 270 -16.83 27.10 -2.82
CA VAL A 270 -16.53 27.79 -1.58
C VAL A 270 -15.02 27.76 -1.30
N LYS A 271 -14.40 28.93 -1.07
CA LYS A 271 -12.94 29.05 -0.89
C LYS A 271 -12.49 29.13 0.57
N GLY A 272 -13.40 29.42 1.51
CA GLY A 272 -13.11 29.52 2.94
C GLY A 272 -13.35 28.19 3.68
N LYS A 273 -12.46 27.84 4.62
CA LYS A 273 -12.63 26.63 5.46
C LYS A 273 -13.95 26.67 6.23
N ALA A 274 -14.23 27.77 6.92
CA ALA A 274 -15.42 27.91 7.77
C ALA A 274 -16.70 27.79 6.94
N ASP A 275 -16.73 28.45 5.79
CA ASP A 275 -17.86 28.39 4.86
C ASP A 275 -18.07 26.96 4.32
N LEU A 276 -16.99 26.27 3.95
CA LEU A 276 -17.07 24.88 3.47
C LEU A 276 -17.54 23.93 4.57
N GLU A 277 -17.04 24.09 5.79
CA GLU A 277 -17.46 23.32 6.95
C GLU A 277 -18.96 23.53 7.25
N GLU A 278 -19.45 24.77 7.18
CA GLU A 278 -20.87 25.07 7.35
C GLU A 278 -21.74 24.41 6.27
N VAL A 279 -21.32 24.52 5.00
CA VAL A 279 -22.01 23.89 3.86
C VAL A 279 -22.05 22.37 4.03
N LEU A 280 -20.92 21.74 4.30
CA LEU A 280 -20.84 20.30 4.48
C LEU A 280 -21.64 19.83 5.69
N LYS A 281 -21.57 20.53 6.82
CA LYS A 281 -22.35 20.19 8.01
C LYS A 281 -23.84 20.21 7.73
N LYS A 282 -24.32 21.22 6.99
CA LYS A 282 -25.72 21.33 6.57
C LYS A 282 -26.11 20.21 5.60
N ARG A 283 -25.30 19.97 4.56
CA ARG A 283 -25.62 19.02 3.48
C ARG A 283 -25.56 17.57 3.96
N ILE A 284 -24.55 17.22 4.75
CA ILE A 284 -24.42 15.91 5.38
C ILE A 284 -25.52 15.70 6.42
N GLY A 285 -25.80 16.69 7.28
CA GLY A 285 -26.89 16.58 8.26
C GLY A 285 -28.28 16.40 7.63
N ALA A 286 -28.48 16.91 6.40
CA ALA A 286 -29.72 16.72 5.65
C ALA A 286 -29.93 15.28 5.15
N LEU A 287 -28.89 14.43 5.16
CA LEU A 287 -28.99 13.01 4.81
C LEU A 287 -29.73 12.20 5.88
N GLY A 288 -29.80 12.71 7.11
CA GLY A 288 -30.55 12.13 8.21
C GLY A 288 -29.86 12.30 9.56
N PRO A 289 -30.56 11.95 10.67
CA PRO A 289 -30.08 12.20 12.03
C PRO A 289 -28.83 11.41 12.42
N GLN A 290 -28.50 10.35 11.68
CA GLN A 290 -27.32 9.51 11.90
C GLN A 290 -26.09 9.96 11.12
N PHE A 291 -26.22 10.98 10.26
CA PHE A 291 -25.12 11.57 9.51
C PHE A 291 -24.63 12.82 10.21
N CYS A 292 -23.36 12.87 10.59
CA CYS A 292 -22.78 14.02 11.28
C CYS A 292 -21.36 14.30 10.78
N LEU A 293 -21.11 15.55 10.36
CA LEU A 293 -19.74 16.01 10.13
C LEU A 293 -19.06 16.22 11.48
N ALA A 294 -18.20 15.26 11.87
CA ALA A 294 -17.55 15.24 13.16
C ALA A 294 -16.35 16.19 13.23
N SER A 295 -15.54 16.28 12.17
CA SER A 295 -14.42 17.21 12.12
C SER A 295 -14.01 17.63 10.71
N VAL A 296 -13.38 18.80 10.63
CA VAL A 296 -12.79 19.38 9.42
C VAL A 296 -11.44 20.00 9.76
N GLU A 297 -10.38 19.51 9.13
CA GLU A 297 -9.00 19.93 9.41
C GLU A 297 -8.28 20.29 8.12
N SER A 298 -7.56 21.42 8.11
CA SER A 298 -6.69 21.77 6.98
C SER A 298 -5.39 20.99 7.07
N ILE A 299 -4.93 20.43 5.95
CA ILE A 299 -3.65 19.73 5.88
C ILE A 299 -2.61 20.71 5.32
N ARG A 300 -1.49 20.86 6.04
CA ARG A 300 -0.35 21.62 5.58
C ARG A 300 0.52 20.74 4.67
N LEU A 301 0.68 21.18 3.42
CA LEU A 301 1.56 20.56 2.42
C LEU A 301 2.99 21.10 2.51
#